data_AF-A0A3N7IML1-F1
#
_entry.id   AF-A0A3N7IML1-F1
#
_cell.length_a   1.000
_cell.length_b   1.000
_cell.length_c   1.000
_cell.angle_alpha   90.00
_cell.angle_beta   90.00
_cell.angle_gamma   90.00
#
_symmetry.space_group_name_H-M   'P 1'
#
loop_
_entity.id
_entity.type
_entity.pdbx_description
1 polymer ?
#
loop_
_entity_poly.entity_id
_entity_poly.type
_entity_poly.pdbx_seq_one_letter_code
_entity_poly.pdbx_strand_id
1 'polypeptide(L)'
;TALAQASSFGIDATTYQFIGIIEVISLIIFLIPRTGILGTLLLVAYMGGAIVTHLQHQQPIAVAVIIQILLWVTAFIRFPELKQRLFSTKKMQQS
;
A
#
# COMPACT_ATOMS: atom_id res chain seq x y z
N THR A 1 -11.33 18.06 -10.74
CA THR A 1 -10.43 17.04 -11.35
C THR A 1 -9.47 16.54 -10.28
N ALA A 2 -8.81 15.39 -10.45
CA ALA A 2 -7.90 14.85 -9.42
C ALA A 2 -6.77 15.82 -9.04
N LEU A 3 -6.24 16.57 -10.02
CA LEU A 3 -5.27 17.64 -9.77
C LEU A 3 -5.85 18.79 -8.92
N ALA A 4 -7.11 19.18 -9.14
CA ALA A 4 -7.77 20.20 -8.33
C ALA A 4 -7.98 19.75 -6.87
N GLN A 5 -8.20 18.45 -6.66
CA GLN A 5 -8.27 17.89 -5.31
C GLN A 5 -6.89 17.91 -4.65
N ALA A 6 -5.83 17.51 -5.36
CA ALA A 6 -4.46 17.57 -4.84
C ALA A 6 -4.05 18.99 -4.43
N SER A 7 -4.39 20.00 -5.25
CA SER A 7 -4.12 21.39 -4.89
C SER A 7 -4.84 21.83 -3.61
N SER A 8 -6.01 21.27 -3.29
CA SER A 8 -6.72 21.55 -2.03
C SER A 8 -6.02 20.98 -0.78
N PHE A 9 -5.11 20.02 -0.97
CA PHE A 9 -4.24 19.48 0.07
C PHE A 9 -2.86 20.16 0.12
N GLY A 10 -2.68 21.26 -0.62
CA GLY A 10 -1.39 21.96 -0.71
C GLY A 10 -0.35 21.22 -1.56
N ILE A 11 -0.76 20.27 -2.39
CA ILE A 11 0.11 19.48 -3.26
C ILE A 11 0.12 20.12 -4.66
N ASP A 12 1.30 20.53 -5.13
CA ASP A 12 1.48 21.07 -6.48
C ASP A 12 1.47 19.96 -7.55
N ALA A 13 1.42 20.36 -8.82
CA ALA A 13 1.32 19.41 -9.93
C ALA A 13 2.54 18.47 -10.01
N THR A 14 3.74 18.97 -9.73
CA THR A 14 4.97 18.19 -9.77
C THR A 14 5.01 17.16 -8.64
N THR A 15 4.67 17.54 -7.41
CA THR A 15 4.58 16.61 -6.27
C THR A 15 3.48 15.57 -6.51
N TYR A 16 2.32 15.98 -7.05
CA TYR A 16 1.25 15.06 -7.42
C TYR A 16 1.72 14.02 -8.44
N GLN A 17 2.50 14.42 -9.45
CA GLN A 17 3.11 13.49 -10.41
C GLN A 17 4.08 12.51 -9.73
N PHE A 18 4.95 12.98 -8.83
CA PHE A 18 5.86 12.10 -8.10
C PHE A 18 5.12 11.09 -7.22
N ILE A 19 4.05 11.51 -6.54
CA ILE A 19 3.18 10.61 -5.75
C ILE A 19 2.59 9.51 -6.64
N GLY A 20 2.09 9.85 -7.82
CA GLY A 20 1.57 8.87 -8.78
C GLY A 20 2.67 7.94 -9.33
N ILE A 21 3.87 8.45 -9.61
CA ILE A 21 5.01 7.63 -10.06
C ILE A 21 5.40 6.61 -8.99
N ILE A 22 5.47 7.01 -7.71
CA ILE A 22 5.78 6.11 -6.61
C ILE A 22 4.73 5.00 -6.48
N GLU A 23 3.44 5.35 -6.61
CA GLU A 23 2.35 4.37 -6.61
C GLU A 23 2.50 3.35 -7.74
N VAL A 24 2.72 3.83 -8.97
CA VAL A 24 2.85 2.99 -10.17
C VAL A 24 4.08 2.07 -10.07
N ILE A 25 5.22 2.58 -9.61
CA ILE A 25 6.42 1.75 -9.40
C ILE A 25 6.13 0.66 -8.36
N SER A 26 5.51 1.02 -7.24
CA SER A 26 5.14 0.07 -6.18
C SER A 26 4.20 -1.01 -6.71
N LEU A 27 3.23 -0.64 -7.54
CA LEU A 27 2.31 -1.56 -8.21
C LEU A 27 3.03 -2.47 -9.21
N ILE A 28 3.96 -1.96 -10.01
CA ILE A 28 4.76 -2.77 -10.95
C ILE A 28 5.59 -3.80 -10.18
N ILE A 29 6.26 -3.41 -9.10
CA ILE A 29 7.03 -4.31 -8.25
C ILE A 29 6.11 -5.36 -7.60
N PHE A 30 4.91 -4.97 -7.19
CA PHE A 30 3.89 -5.89 -6.67
C PHE A 30 3.48 -6.92 -7.72
N LEU A 31 3.29 -6.52 -8.97
CA LEU A 31 2.88 -7.38 -10.08
C LEU A 31 3.94 -8.41 -10.49
N ILE A 32 5.22 -8.20 -10.19
CA ILE A 32 6.28 -9.18 -10.48
C ILE A 32 6.32 -10.24 -9.36
N PRO A 33 6.04 -11.54 -9.64
CA PRO A 33 5.91 -12.56 -8.58
C PRO A 33 7.14 -12.70 -7.68
N ARG A 34 8.34 -12.55 -8.25
CA ARG A 34 9.62 -12.65 -7.52
C ARG A 34 9.84 -11.53 -6.51
N THR A 35 9.26 -10.35 -6.73
CA THR A 35 9.42 -9.16 -5.88
C THR A 35 8.11 -8.74 -5.21
N GLY A 36 7.05 -9.51 -5.37
CA GLY A 36 5.70 -9.06 -5.03
C GLY A 36 5.46 -8.82 -3.54
N ILE A 37 6.23 -9.48 -2.66
CA ILE A 37 6.24 -9.17 -1.21
C ILE A 37 6.77 -7.75 -0.98
N LEU A 38 7.85 -7.34 -1.65
CA LEU A 38 8.38 -5.97 -1.54
C LEU A 38 7.37 -4.96 -2.06
N GLY A 39 6.75 -5.25 -3.21
CA GLY A 39 5.69 -4.39 -3.75
C GLY A 39 4.48 -4.28 -2.83
N THR A 40 4.12 -5.36 -2.13
CA THR A 40 3.07 -5.34 -1.09
C THR A 40 3.44 -4.36 0.02
N LEU A 41 4.66 -4.45 0.56
CA LEU A 41 5.11 -3.56 1.63
C LEU A 41 5.14 -2.09 1.18
N LEU A 42 5.60 -1.81 -0.04
CA LEU A 42 5.59 -0.47 -0.61
C LEU A 42 4.18 0.10 -0.75
N LEU A 43 3.24 -0.68 -1.29
CA LEU A 43 1.85 -0.26 -1.45
C LEU A 43 1.15 -0.06 -0.10
N VAL A 44 1.44 -0.90 0.91
CA VAL A 44 0.93 -0.72 2.28
C VAL A 44 1.45 0.58 2.90
N ALA A 45 2.74 0.86 2.78
CA ALA A 45 3.33 2.10 3.28
C ALA A 45 2.72 3.33 2.56
N TYR A 46 2.57 3.25 1.23
CA TYR A 46 1.97 4.29 0.41
C TYR A 46 0.51 4.58 0.82
N MET A 47 -0.32 3.54 0.95
CA MET A 47 -1.71 3.67 1.39
C MET A 47 -1.82 4.20 2.82
N GLY A 48 -0.92 3.82 3.73
CA GLY A 48 -0.84 4.38 5.08
C GLY A 48 -0.64 5.91 5.07
N GLY A 49 0.28 6.40 4.23
CA GLY A 49 0.48 7.83 4.01
C GLY A 49 -0.77 8.52 3.45
N ALA A 50 -1.40 7.92 2.44
CA ALA A 50 -2.63 8.46 1.85
C ALA A 50 -3.78 8.59 2.88
N ILE A 51 -3.95 7.60 3.76
CA ILE A 51 -4.95 7.62 4.83
C ILE A 51 -4.67 8.79 5.80
N VAL A 52 -3.44 8.97 6.25
CA VAL A 52 -3.06 10.06 7.17
C VAL A 52 -3.32 11.42 6.52
N THR A 53 -2.94 11.60 5.25
CA THR A 53 -3.19 12.85 4.51
C THR A 53 -4.68 13.14 4.38
N HIS A 54 -5.52 12.14 4.09
CA HIS A 54 -6.96 12.31 4.05
C HIS A 54 -7.53 12.70 5.42
N LEU A 55 -7.09 12.06 6.51
CA LEU A 55 -7.51 12.42 7.88
C LEU A 55 -7.11 13.85 8.24
N GLN A 56 -5.90 14.27 7.89
CA GLN A 56 -5.39 15.62 8.15
C GLN A 56 -6.27 16.70 7.49
N HIS A 57 -6.89 16.39 6.35
CA HIS A 57 -7.76 17.29 5.59
C HIS A 57 -9.26 17.00 5.80
N GLN A 58 -9.62 16.23 6.84
CA GLN A 58 -11.00 15.84 7.18
C GLN A 58 -11.75 15.20 6.01
N GLN A 59 -11.04 14.44 5.17
CA GLN A 59 -11.61 13.75 4.02
C GLN A 59 -12.00 12.29 4.34
N PRO A 60 -12.95 11.71 3.61
CA PRO A 60 -13.29 10.31 3.76
C PRO A 60 -12.09 9.39 3.47
N ILE A 61 -11.92 8.36 4.32
CA ILE A 61 -10.84 7.36 4.20
C ILE A 61 -11.31 6.00 3.69
N ALA A 62 -12.63 5.80 3.55
CA ALA A 62 -13.21 4.49 3.30
C ALA A 62 -12.59 3.82 2.07
N VAL A 63 -12.41 4.56 0.97
CA VAL A 63 -11.82 4.03 -0.27
C VAL A 63 -10.38 3.58 -0.05
N ALA A 64 -9.53 4.41 0.58
CA ALA A 64 -8.13 4.08 0.85
C ALA A 64 -8.02 2.85 1.78
N VAL A 65 -8.87 2.76 2.80
CA VAL A 65 -8.93 1.61 3.71
C VAL A 65 -9.38 0.34 2.99
N ILE A 66 -10.40 0.42 2.12
CA ILE A 66 -10.86 -0.73 1.33
C ILE A 66 -9.75 -1.22 0.40
N ILE A 67 -9.07 -0.31 -0.30
CA ILE A 67 -7.92 -0.66 -1.16
C ILE A 67 -6.82 -1.32 -0.33
N GLN A 68 -6.51 -0.76 0.85
CA GLN A 68 -5.52 -1.33 1.76
C GLN A 68 -5.88 -2.77 2.20
N ILE A 69 -7.14 -3.04 2.50
CA ILE A 69 -7.63 -4.37 2.85
C ILE A 69 -7.50 -5.31 1.64
N LEU A 70 -7.93 -4.88 0.45
CA LEU A 70 -7.84 -5.67 -0.78
C LEU A 70 -6.39 -6.01 -1.13
N LEU A 71 -5.45 -5.09 -0.91
CA LEU A 71 -4.02 -5.34 -1.07
C LEU A 71 -3.54 -6.46 -0.16
N TRP A 72 -3.91 -6.44 1.12
CA TRP A 72 -3.56 -7.51 2.06
C TRP A 72 -4.17 -8.85 1.68
N VAL A 73 -5.46 -8.87 1.33
CA VAL A 73 -6.15 -10.09 0.88
C VAL A 73 -5.45 -10.66 -0.36
N THR A 74 -5.17 -9.82 -1.35
CA THR A 74 -4.49 -10.24 -2.58
C THR A 74 -3.09 -10.76 -2.28
N ALA A 75 -2.33 -10.08 -1.41
CA ALA A 75 -0.99 -10.50 -1.03
C ALA A 75 -0.99 -11.85 -0.29
N PHE A 76 -1.95 -12.08 0.62
CA PHE A 76 -2.07 -13.37 1.31
C PHE A 76 -2.46 -14.53 0.40
N ILE A 77 -3.28 -14.27 -0.61
CA ILE A 77 -3.64 -15.29 -1.62
C ILE A 77 -2.45 -15.58 -2.53
N ARG A 78 -1.72 -14.53 -2.93
CA ARG A 78 -0.67 -14.61 -3.95
C ARG A 78 0.69 -15.07 -3.42
N PHE A 79 1.02 -14.74 -2.17
CA PHE A 79 2.32 -15.01 -1.56
C PHE A 79 2.15 -15.86 -0.29
N PRO A 80 2.09 -17.20 -0.41
CA PRO A 80 1.91 -18.09 0.74
C PRO A 80 3.06 -17.96 1.75
N GLU A 81 4.27 -17.57 1.30
CA GLU A 81 5.41 -17.30 2.17
C GLU A 81 5.16 -16.12 3.11
N LEU A 82 4.40 -15.10 2.67
CA LEU A 82 4.02 -13.97 3.51
C LEU A 82 3.12 -14.42 4.66
N LYS A 83 2.11 -15.26 4.34
CA LYS A 83 1.25 -15.89 5.34
C LYS A 83 2.06 -16.76 6.30
N GLN A 84 2.97 -17.58 5.78
CA GLN A 84 3.84 -18.42 6.60
C GLN A 84 4.70 -17.57 7.54
N ARG A 85 5.33 -16.49 7.06
CA ARG A 85 6.21 -15.66 7.89
C ARG A 85 5.46 -14.87 8.96
N LEU A 86 4.26 -14.39 8.66
CA LEU A 86 3.46 -13.61 9.60
C LEU A 86 2.74 -14.47 10.65
N PHE A 87 2.33 -15.68 10.30
CA PHE A 87 1.52 -16.54 11.18
C PHE A 87 2.24 -17.80 11.68
N SER A 88 3.40 -18.17 11.14
CA SER A 88 4.17 -19.32 11.61
C SER A 88 5.13 -18.90 12.72
N THR A 89 4.62 -18.89 13.96
CA THR A 89 5.48 -19.13 15.12
C THR A 89 5.95 -20.58 15.05
N LYS A 90 7.22 -20.73 14.71
CA LYS A 90 7.96 -21.99 14.79
C LYS A 90 7.59 -22.66 16.12
N LYS A 91 6.95 -23.84 16.09
CA LYS A 91 6.96 -24.76 17.23
C LYS A 91 8.45 -24.96 17.53
N MET A 92 8.95 -24.34 18.60
CA MET A 92 10.27 -24.63 19.13
C MET A 92 10.20 -26.06 19.64
N GLN A 93 10.50 -26.99 18.73
CA GLN A 93 10.57 -28.40 18.99
C GLN A 93 11.81 -28.60 19.86
N GLN A 94 11.50 -28.91 21.11
CA GLN A 94 12.38 -29.48 22.11
C GLN A 94 13.32 -30.52 21.45
N SER A 95 14.62 -30.36 21.66
CA SER A 95 15.60 -31.44 21.77
C SER A 95 16.74 -30.98 22.65
#